data_AF-A0A1H6GHJ7-F1
#
_entry.id   AF-A0A1H6GHJ7-F1
#
_cell.length_a   1.000
_cell.length_b   1.000
_cell.length_c   1.000
_cell.angle_alpha   90.00
_cell.angle_beta   90.00
_cell.angle_gamma   90.00
#
_symmetry.space_group_name_H-M   'P 1'
#
loop_
_entity.id
_entity.type
_entity.pdbx_description
1 polymer ?
#
loop_
_entity_poly.entity_id
_entity_poly.type
_entity_poly.pdbx_seq_one_letter_code
_entity_poly.pdbx_strand_id
1 'polypeptide(L)' 'MDDFTQMIKLLESAKQLADMNQLPMLAYFVEMAKAETRGHRTTLRERRRGQDKNQDKIEKIQAAE' A
#
# COMPACT_ATOMS: atom_id res chain seq x y z
N MET A 1 1.80 14.25 -1.66
CA MET A 1 2.59 13.14 -1.09
C MET A 1 2.58 12.00 -2.08
N ASP A 2 3.65 11.21 -2.16
CA ASP A 2 3.70 9.99 -2.98
C ASP A 2 2.89 8.88 -2.27
N ASP A 3 2.13 8.06 -2.99
CA ASP A 3 1.28 6.99 -2.42
C ASP A 3 2.15 5.98 -1.66
N PHE A 4 3.35 5.75 -2.17
CA PHE A 4 4.39 5.00 -1.47
C PHE A 4 4.71 5.59 -0.10
N THR A 5 4.90 6.90 -0.01
CA THR A 5 5.22 7.59 1.25
C THR A 5 4.04 7.55 2.22
N GLN A 6 2.80 7.65 1.73
CA GLN A 6 1.61 7.50 2.57
C GLN A 6 1.49 6.07 3.12
N MET A 7 1.72 5.07 2.28
CA MET A 7 1.65 3.65 2.68
C MET A 7 2.72 3.30 3.72
N ILE A 8 3.96 3.77 3.53
CA ILE A 8 5.02 3.58 4.54
C ILE A 8 4.65 4.23 5.88
N LYS A 9 4.08 5.45 5.86
CA LYS A 9 3.63 6.12 7.10
C LYS A 9 2.52 5.36 7.81
N LEU A 10 1.55 4.83 7.06
CA LEU A 10 0.46 4.03 7.63
C LEU A 10 1.00 2.78 8.33
N LEU A 11 1.93 2.07 7.68
CA LEU A 11 2.57 0.90 8.26
C LEU A 11 3.44 1.26 9.47
N GLU A 12 4.11 2.43 9.46
CA GLU A 12 4.83 2.96 10.62
C GLU A 12 3.88 3.15 11.81
N SER A 13 2.73 3.80 11.60
CA SER A 13 1.74 4.01 12.66
C SER A 13 1.10 2.71 13.14
N ALA A 14 0.86 1.75 12.24
CA ALA A 14 0.30 0.45 12.60
C ALA A 14 1.26 -0.35 13.48
N LYS A 15 2.57 -0.28 13.22
CA LYS A 15 3.59 -0.89 14.06
C LYS A 15 3.61 -0.26 15.44
N GLN A 16 3.66 1.07 15.51
CA GLN A 16 3.64 1.79 16.79
C GLN A 16 2.42 1.40 17.64
N LEU A 17 1.24 1.27 17.01
CA LEU A 17 0.04 0.83 17.69
C LEU A 17 0.14 -0.62 18.17
N ALA A 18 0.68 -1.52 17.35
CA ALA A 18 0.90 -2.92 17.73
C ALA A 18 1.86 -3.04 18.93
N ASP A 19 2.95 -2.26 18.93
CA ASP A 19 3.93 -2.22 20.01
C ASP A 19 3.28 -1.70 21.31
N MET A 20 2.50 -0.62 21.24
CA MET A 20 1.77 -0.07 22.40
C MET A 20 0.77 -1.05 23.01
N ASN A 21 0.17 -1.92 22.19
CA ASN A 21 -0.80 -2.92 22.63
C ASN A 21 -0.16 -4.27 22.96
N GLN A 22 1.17 -4.37 22.99
CA GLN A 22 1.91 -5.60 23.28
C GLN A 22 1.50 -6.76 22.36
N LEU A 23 1.33 -6.48 21.05
CA LEU A 23 0.97 -7.45 20.02
C LEU A 23 2.20 -7.81 19.17
N PRO A 24 3.14 -8.65 19.67
CA PRO A 24 4.43 -8.89 19.01
C PRO A 24 4.29 -9.55 17.64
N MET A 25 3.32 -10.44 17.46
CA MET A 25 3.05 -11.07 16.17
C MET A 25 2.54 -10.06 15.13
N LEU A 26 1.69 -9.11 15.55
CA LEU A 26 1.19 -8.07 14.66
C LEU A 26 2.32 -7.12 14.26
N ALA A 27 3.15 -6.70 15.21
CA ALA A 27 4.32 -5.87 14.93
C ALA A 27 5.27 -6.55 13.91
N TYR A 28 5.48 -7.85 14.05
CA TYR A 28 6.24 -8.66 13.07
C TYR A 28 5.61 -8.64 11.68
N PHE A 29 4.29 -8.90 11.56
CA PHE A 29 3.61 -8.86 10.26
C PHE A 29 3.65 -7.48 9.61
N VAL A 30 3.52 -6.42 10.39
CA VAL A 30 3.63 -5.04 9.88
C VAL A 30 5.05 -4.74 9.40
N GLU A 31 6.09 -5.19 10.11
CA GLU A 31 7.47 -5.01 9.66
C GLU A 31 7.76 -5.78 8.35
N MET A 32 7.23 -7.00 8.23
CA MET A 32 7.28 -7.76 6.98
C MET A 32 6.58 -7.02 5.83
N ALA A 33 5.39 -6.47 6.07
CA ALA A 33 4.67 -5.68 5.08
C ALA A 33 5.43 -4.40 4.67
N LYS A 34 6.15 -3.75 5.59
CA LYS A 34 7.03 -2.61 5.27
C LYS A 34 8.18 -3.03 4.37
N ALA A 35 8.83 -4.16 4.64
CA ALA A 35 9.91 -4.68 3.82
C ALA A 35 9.42 -4.98 2.40
N GLU A 36 8.27 -5.64 2.26
CA GLU A 36 7.64 -5.95 0.98
C GLU A 36 7.27 -4.66 0.22
N THR A 37 6.66 -3.68 0.90
CA THR A 37 6.29 -2.38 0.30
C THR A 37 7.51 -1.65 -0.25
N ARG A 38 8.65 -1.69 0.47
CA ARG A 38 9.92 -1.11 0.01
C ARG A 38 10.47 -1.84 -1.22
N GLY A 39 10.26 -3.16 -1.32
CA GLY A 39 10.58 -3.96 -2.51
C GLY A 39 9.78 -3.53 -3.75
N HIS A 40 8.51 -3.13 -3.56
CA HIS A 40 7.61 -2.65 -4.63
C HIS A 40 7.66 -1.13 -4.85
N ARG A 41 8.74 -0.47 -4.44
CA ARG A 41 8.86 1.00 -4.53
C ARG A 41 8.71 1.53 -5.96
N THR A 42 9.23 0.82 -6.96
CA THR A 42 9.16 1.23 -8.38
C THR A 42 7.74 1.12 -8.92
N THR A 43 7.05 0.00 -8.70
CA THR A 43 5.67 -0.25 -9.11
C THR A 43 4.66 0.67 -8.41
N LEU A 44 4.83 0.96 -7.12
CA LEU A 44 3.96 1.88 -6.39
C LEU A 44 4.16 3.35 -6.82
N ARG A 45 5.39 3.73 -7.18
CA ARG A 45 5.69 5.09 -7.68
C ARG A 45 5.23 5.29 -9.13
N GLU A 46 5.22 4.23 -9.93
CA GLU A 46 4.80 4.25 -11.34
C GLU A 46 3.29 4.44 -11.55
N ARG A 47 2.44 4.02 -10.60
CA ARG A 47 0.98 4.26 -10.67
C ARG A 47 0.63 5.74 -10.92
N ARG A 48 1.46 6.66 -10.44
CA ARG A 48 1.28 8.11 -10.61
C ARG A 48 1.71 8.66 -11.96
N ARG A 49 2.51 7.94 -12.76
CA ARG A 49 3.04 8.43 -14.04
C ARG A 49 2.16 8.15 -15.27
N GLY A 50 0.98 7.53 -15.10
CA GLY A 50 -0.01 7.48 -16.17
C GLY A 50 -0.83 6.20 -16.31
N GLN A 51 -1.18 5.52 -15.21
CA GLN A 51 -2.04 4.33 -15.26
C GLN A 51 -3.36 4.55 -14.52
N ASP A 52 -4.15 5.47 -15.06
CA ASP A 52 -5.60 5.58 -14.76
C ASP A 52 -6.41 5.57 -16.07
N LYS A 53 -5.93 4.82 -17.07
CA LYS A 53 -6.65 4.59 -18.34
C LYS A 53 -7.19 3.17 -18.49
N ASN A 54 -6.80 2.25 -17.60
CA ASN A 54 -7.32 0.88 -17.60
C ASN A 54 -8.42 0.66 -16.56
N GLN A 55 -8.50 1.47 -15.50
CA GLN A 55 -9.58 1.37 -14.52
C GLN A 55 -10.91 1.80 -15.14
N ASP A 56 -10.93 2.95 -15.84
CA ASP A 56 -12.06 3.41 -16.67
C ASP A 56 -12.49 2.41 -17.77
N LYS A 57 -11.57 1.61 -18.31
CA LYS A 57 -11.88 0.59 -19.33
C LYS A 57 -12.51 -0.65 -18.72
N ILE A 58 -12.05 -1.07 -17.55
CA ILE A 58 -12.62 -2.22 -16.82
C ILE A 58 -14.01 -1.88 -16.29
N GLU A 59 -14.22 -0.67 -15.75
CA GLU A 59 -15.53 -0.22 -15.28
C GLU A 59 -16.55 -0.06 -16.42
N LYS A 60 -16.14 0.45 -17.59
CA LYS A 60 -17.03 0.57 -18.76
C LYS A 60 -17.43 -0.77 -19.39
N ILE A 61 -16.58 -1.79 -19.30
CA ILE A 61 -16.90 -3.14 -19.81
C ILE A 61 -17.90 -3.84 -18.87
N GLN A 62 -17.81 -3.62 -17.57
CA GLN A 62 -18.73 -4.22 -16.59
C GLN A 62 -20.11 -3.55 -16.52
N ALA A 63 -20.23 -2.29 -16.93
CA ALA A 63 -21.53 -1.59 -17.00
C ALA A 63 -22.33 -1.86 -18.28
N ALA A 64 -21.79 -2.68 -19.21
CA ALA A 64 -22.41 -3.01 -20.49
C ALA A 64 -22.84 -4.49 -20.60
N GLU A 65 -22.77 -5.25 -19.51
CA GLU A 65 -23.36 -6.61 -19.36
C GLU A 65 -24.72 -6.57 -18.66
#